data_AF-A0AAN9W0A9-F1
#
_entry.id   AF-A0AAN9W0A9-F1
#
_cell.length_a   1.000
_cell.length_b   1.000
_cell.length_c   1.000
_cell.angle_alpha   90.00
_cell.angle_beta   90.00
_cell.angle_gamma   90.00
#
_symmetry.space_group_name_H-M   'P 1'
#
loop_
_entity.id
_entity.type
_entity.pdbx_description
1 polymer ?
#
loop_
_entity_poly.entity_id
_entity_poly.type
_entity_poly.pdbx_seq_one_letter_code
_entity_poly.pdbx_strand_id
1 'polypeptide(L)'
;MGYANFIDIKALCDEMALNITKNTKGDVFKMSEIKLLRFEKNSEVFWYKNHYKEKEWCEVAFNERKRRSSDVVHKPQCIHLKPAYAKKLTISENKLRDLNSLLDSHMIPHFYKSFYDSLK
;
A
#
# COMPACT_ATOMS: atom_id res chain seq x y z
N MET A 1 -17.49 1.36 -4.24
CA MET A 1 -16.11 0.84 -4.33
C MET A 1 -16.17 -0.68 -4.33
N GLY A 2 -15.72 -1.33 -5.40
CA GLY A 2 -15.73 -2.80 -5.51
C GLY A 2 -14.46 -3.41 -4.94
N TYR A 3 -14.48 -4.70 -4.59
CA TYR A 3 -13.31 -5.43 -4.08
C TYR A 3 -12.14 -5.44 -5.07
N ALA A 4 -12.42 -5.33 -6.37
CA ALA A 4 -11.41 -5.27 -7.44
C ALA A 4 -10.60 -3.96 -7.46
N ASN A 5 -11.04 -2.93 -6.74
CA ASN A 5 -10.34 -1.64 -6.70
C ASN A 5 -9.17 -1.63 -5.70
N PHE A 6 -9.01 -2.68 -4.90
CA PHE A 6 -7.96 -2.75 -3.90
C PHE A 6 -6.75 -3.49 -4.45
N ILE A 7 -5.57 -2.89 -4.30
CA ILE A 7 -4.29 -3.43 -4.79
C ILE A 7 -3.50 -3.98 -3.61
N ASP A 8 -2.82 -5.11 -3.80
CA ASP A 8 -1.89 -5.65 -2.83
C ASP A 8 -0.56 -4.87 -2.84
N ILE A 9 -0.47 -3.89 -1.94
CA ILE A 9 0.72 -3.04 -1.80
C ILE A 9 1.93 -3.86 -1.30
N LYS A 10 1.71 -4.93 -0.51
CA LYS A 10 2.82 -5.74 -0.02
C LYS A 10 3.46 -6.52 -1.16
N ALA A 11 2.63 -7.17 -1.98
CA ALA A 11 3.10 -7.84 -3.19
C ALA A 11 3.82 -6.89 -4.14
N LEU A 12 3.32 -5.65 -4.27
CA LEU A 12 4.00 -4.60 -5.04
C LEU A 12 5.38 -4.25 -4.45
N CYS A 13 5.49 -4.06 -3.14
CA CYS A 13 6.77 -3.77 -2.48
C CYS A 13 7.78 -4.90 -2.65
N ASP A 14 7.32 -6.16 -2.58
CA ASP A 14 8.15 -7.34 -2.79
C ASP A 14 8.65 -7.43 -4.24
N GLU A 15 7.78 -7.16 -5.21
CA GLU A 15 8.10 -7.16 -6.64
C GLU A 15 9.05 -6.02 -7.03
N MET A 16 8.91 -4.85 -6.39
CA MET A 16 9.84 -3.74 -6.54
C MET A 16 11.16 -3.95 -5.78
N ALA A 17 11.23 -4.95 -4.89
CA ALA A 17 12.41 -5.27 -4.08
C ALA A 17 13.01 -4.08 -3.31
N LEU A 18 12.19 -3.11 -2.92
CA LEU A 18 12.62 -1.84 -2.31
C LEU A 18 13.32 -2.10 -0.96
N ASN A 19 14.65 -2.05 -0.95
CA ASN A 19 15.47 -2.15 0.26
C ASN A 19 16.33 -0.91 0.39
N ILE A 20 15.66 0.21 0.63
CA ILE A 20 16.29 1.51 0.73
C ILE A 20 16.89 1.66 2.12
N THR A 21 18.20 1.48 2.23
CA THR A 21 18.96 1.59 3.49
C THR A 21 20.07 2.63 3.42
N LYS A 22 20.43 3.07 2.21
CA LYS A 22 21.45 4.07 1.96
C LYS A 22 20.96 5.10 0.96
N ASN A 23 21.48 6.31 1.08
CA ASN A 23 21.33 7.35 0.06
C ASN A 23 22.35 7.14 -1.08
N THR A 24 22.26 7.92 -2.15
CA THR A 24 23.19 7.84 -3.30
C THR A 24 24.64 8.20 -2.95
N LYS A 25 24.87 8.83 -1.79
CA LYS A 25 26.21 9.16 -1.25
C LYS A 25 26.78 8.04 -0.36
N GLY A 26 26.01 6.99 -0.09
CA GLY A 26 26.40 5.86 0.76
C GLY A 26 26.11 6.01 2.26
N ASP A 27 25.53 7.15 2.68
CA ASP A 27 25.11 7.37 4.06
C ASP A 27 23.84 6.58 4.39
N VAL A 28 23.65 6.27 5.66
CA VAL A 28 22.47 5.52 6.13
C VAL A 28 21.20 6.35 5.94
N PHE A 29 20.25 5.80 5.19
CA PHE A 29 18.92 6.35 5.03
C PHE A 29 18.00 5.80 6.11
N LYS A 30 17.39 6.69 6.89
CA LYS A 30 16.40 6.34 7.92
C LYS A 30 15.09 7.06 7.67
N MET A 31 14.08 6.30 7.29
CA MET A 31 12.74 6.84 7.00
C MET A 31 12.13 7.60 8.19
N SER A 32 12.43 7.21 9.42
CA SER A 32 11.93 7.84 10.64
C SER A 32 12.44 9.27 10.88
N GLU A 33 13.58 9.63 10.28
CA GLU A 33 14.24 10.93 10.49
C GLU A 33 13.79 11.98 9.46
N ILE A 34 13.07 11.57 8.40
CA ILE A 34 12.70 12.43 7.29
C ILE A 34 11.57 13.38 7.69
N LYS A 35 11.71 14.64 7.26
CA LYS A 35 10.70 15.69 7.45
C LYS A 35 10.08 16.18 6.15
N LEU A 36 10.84 16.17 5.06
CA LEU A 36 10.33 16.51 3.74
C LEU A 36 10.72 15.44 2.73
N LEU A 37 9.76 15.11 1.86
CA LEU A 37 9.95 14.27 0.69
C LEU A 37 9.54 15.05 -0.55
N ARG A 38 10.30 14.90 -1.62
CA ARG A 38 9.99 15.40 -2.94
C ARG A 38 10.10 14.25 -3.93
N PHE A 39 9.04 14.05 -4.69
CA PHE A 39 8.98 13.09 -5.78
C PHE A 39 8.77 13.86 -7.08
N GLU A 40 9.50 13.47 -8.11
CA GLU A 40 9.31 13.98 -9.46
C GLU A 40 8.82 12.86 -10.35
N LYS A 41 7.89 13.19 -11.25
CA LYS A 41 7.41 12.22 -12.24
C LYS A 41 8.58 11.78 -13.11
N ASN A 42 8.64 10.48 -13.38
CA ASN A 42 9.69 9.85 -14.21
C ASN A 42 11.10 9.92 -13.62
N SER A 43 11.25 10.16 -12.32
CA SER A 43 12.53 10.06 -11.63
C SER A 43 12.72 8.67 -11.03
N GLU A 44 13.93 8.12 -11.16
CA GLU A 44 14.35 6.89 -10.45
C GLU A 44 14.92 7.17 -9.06
N VAL A 45 15.00 8.45 -8.70
CA VAL A 45 15.40 8.92 -7.38
C VAL A 45 14.28 9.75 -6.74
N PHE A 46 14.24 9.75 -5.43
CA PHE A 46 13.47 10.72 -4.67
C PHE A 46 14.38 11.51 -3.74
N TRP A 47 13.94 12.73 -3.44
CA TRP A 47 14.69 13.66 -2.63
C TRP A 47 14.09 13.76 -1.24
N TYR A 48 14.93 13.86 -0.23
CA TYR A 48 14.51 14.03 1.15
C TYR A 48 15.35 15.06 1.91
N LYS A 49 14.76 15.57 2.99
CA LYS A 49 15.44 16.40 4.00
C LYS A 49 15.09 15.90 5.39
N ASN A 50 16.08 15.91 6.28
CA ASN A 50 15.89 15.55 7.68
C ASN A 50 15.49 16.77 8.52
N HIS A 51 15.75 17.98 8.03
CA HIS A 51 15.34 19.22 8.67
C HIS A 51 14.80 20.26 7.68
N TYR A 52 13.80 21.03 8.10
CA TYR A 52 13.21 22.12 7.29
C TYR A 52 14.21 23.23 6.93
N LYS A 53 15.28 23.38 7.72
CA LYS A 53 16.31 24.42 7.52
C LYS A 53 17.43 23.99 6.56
N GLU A 54 17.48 22.72 6.18
CA GLU A 54 18.46 22.23 5.20
C GLU A 54 18.21 22.91 3.85
N LYS A 55 19.27 23.48 3.26
CA LYS A 55 19.20 24.09 1.93
C LYS A 55 19.20 23.00 0.86
N GLU A 56 20.12 22.06 0.99
CA GLU A 56 20.34 20.97 0.04
C GLU A 56 19.40 19.80 0.28
N TRP A 57 19.12 19.05 -0.79
CA TRP A 57 18.35 17.82 -0.72
C TRP A 57 19.30 16.62 -0.76
N CYS A 58 19.01 15.60 0.04
CA CYS A 58 19.63 14.30 -0.11
C CYS A 58 18.82 13.45 -1.10
N GLU A 59 19.49 12.52 -1.78
CA GLU A 59 18.88 11.73 -2.85
C GLU A 59 18.93 10.24 -2.53
N VAL A 60 17.88 9.54 -2.91
CA VAL A 60 17.82 8.09 -2.76
C VAL A 60 17.24 7.46 -4.00
N ALA A 61 17.92 6.45 -4.52
CA ALA A 61 17.46 5.67 -5.65
C ALA A 61 16.47 4.59 -5.21
N PHE A 62 15.41 4.39 -6.02
CA PHE A 62 14.48 3.27 -5.81
C PHE A 62 15.12 1.90 -6.16
N ASN A 63 16.11 1.88 -7.06
CA ASN A 63 16.54 0.69 -7.79
C ASN A 63 17.94 0.14 -7.39
N GLU A 64 18.42 0.37 -6.17
CA GLU A 64 19.75 -0.12 -5.78
C GLU A 64 19.73 -1.50 -5.11
N ARG A 65 19.45 -2.55 -5.90
CA ARG A 65 20.04 -3.88 -5.66
C ARG A 65 20.36 -4.59 -6.97
N LYS A 66 21.66 -4.71 -7.28
CA LYS A 66 22.18 -5.85 -8.05
C LYS A 66 22.06 -7.10 -7.17
N ARG A 67 20.96 -7.85 -7.27
CA ARG A 67 20.96 -9.22 -6.72
C ARG A 67 22.02 -10.03 -7.47
N ARG A 68 22.82 -10.79 -6.72
CA ARG A 68 23.86 -11.71 -7.23
C ARG A 68 23.28 -12.99 -7.86
N SER A 69 22.03 -12.98 -8.27
CA SER A 69 21.35 -14.14 -8.85
C SER A 69 20.30 -13.65 -9.85
N SER A 70 20.13 -14.42 -10.92
CA SER A 70 19.42 -14.21 -12.17
C SER A 70 17.92 -13.86 -12.08
N ASP A 71 17.40 -13.51 -10.91
CA ASP A 71 16.01 -13.12 -10.76
C ASP A 71 15.84 -11.67 -11.18
N VAL A 72 15.19 -11.54 -12.34
CA VAL A 72 14.86 -10.32 -13.06
C VAL A 72 14.31 -9.26 -12.10
N VAL A 73 15.08 -8.20 -11.86
CA VAL A 73 14.51 -6.94 -11.36
C VAL A 73 13.57 -6.45 -12.46
N HIS A 74 12.27 -6.60 -12.23
CA HIS A 74 11.28 -6.14 -13.19
C HIS A 74 11.42 -4.62 -13.32
N LYS A 75 11.65 -4.14 -14.55
CA LYS A 75 11.56 -2.71 -14.84
C LYS A 75 10.18 -2.21 -14.37
N PRO A 76 10.02 -0.93 -14.01
CA PRO A 76 8.72 -0.38 -13.60
C PRO A 76 7.59 -0.67 -14.58
N GLN A 77 7.93 -0.80 -15.87
CA GLN A 77 7.03 -1.12 -16.98
C GLN A 77 6.53 -2.58 -16.98
N CYS A 78 7.17 -3.46 -16.22
CA CYS A 78 6.85 -4.89 -16.11
C CYS A 78 6.18 -5.24 -14.79
N ILE A 79 5.91 -4.25 -13.92
CA ILE A 79 5.26 -4.48 -12.63
C ILE A 79 3.77 -4.75 -12.85
N HIS A 80 3.30 -5.89 -12.36
CA HIS A 80 1.88 -6.26 -12.46
C HIS A 80 1.15 -5.99 -11.15
N LEU A 81 0.23 -5.02 -11.15
CA LEU A 81 -0.59 -4.71 -9.98
C LEU A 81 -1.54 -5.87 -9.68
N LYS A 82 -1.31 -6.55 -8.54
CA LYS A 82 -2.14 -7.66 -8.08
C LYS A 82 -3.32 -7.14 -7.25
N PRO A 83 -4.54 -7.66 -7.46
CA PRO A 83 -5.67 -7.30 -6.62
C PRO A 83 -5.46 -7.85 -5.20
N ALA A 84 -5.78 -7.05 -4.18
CA ALA A 84 -5.72 -7.46 -2.78
C ALA A 84 -6.80 -8.49 -2.42
N TYR A 85 -7.92 -8.47 -3.14
CA TYR A 85 -9.05 -9.36 -2.90
C TYR A 85 -9.51 -10.00 -4.21
N ALA A 86 -9.65 -11.33 -4.21
CA ALA A 86 -10.22 -12.07 -5.35
C ALA A 86 -11.75 -12.00 -5.40
N LYS A 87 -12.39 -11.71 -4.27
CA LYS A 87 -13.85 -11.63 -4.12
C LYS A 87 -14.23 -10.67 -3.00
N LYS A 88 -15.51 -10.29 -2.94
CA LYS A 88 -16.07 -9.56 -1.80
C LYS A 88 -15.85 -10.37 -0.52
N LEU A 89 -15.44 -9.70 0.54
CA LEU A 89 -15.32 -10.33 1.86
C LEU A 89 -16.73 -10.68 2.35
N THR A 90 -16.97 -11.97 2.54
CA THR A 90 -18.21 -12.50 3.10
C THR A 90 -18.19 -12.33 4.62
N ILE A 91 -19.35 -12.05 5.21
CA ILE A 91 -19.50 -12.07 6.67
C ILE A 91 -19.86 -13.49 7.12
N SER A 92 -19.37 -13.89 8.29
CA SER A 92 -19.76 -15.17 8.90
C SER A 92 -21.26 -15.19 9.19
N GLU A 93 -21.89 -16.36 9.09
CA GLU A 93 -23.32 -16.55 9.37
C GLU A 93 -23.74 -16.03 10.76
N ASN A 94 -22.92 -16.29 11.79
CA ASN A 94 -23.17 -15.80 13.15
C ASN A 94 -23.29 -14.26 13.18
N LYS A 95 -22.34 -13.56 12.55
CA LYS A 95 -22.35 -12.11 12.47
C LYS A 95 -23.53 -11.57 11.66
N LEU A 96 -23.94 -12.27 10.60
CA LEU A 96 -25.13 -11.90 9.83
C LEU A 96 -26.41 -12.07 10.67
N ARG A 97 -26.50 -13.15 11.45
CA ARG A 97 -27.60 -13.38 12.40
C ARG A 97 -27.66 -12.29 13.47
N ASP A 98 -26.52 -11.91 14.04
CA ASP A 98 -26.47 -10.86 15.06
C ASP A 98 -26.90 -9.50 14.47
N LEU A 99 -26.49 -9.17 13.24
CA LEU A 99 -26.95 -7.98 12.53
C LEU A 99 -28.47 -7.98 12.29
N ASN A 100 -29.04 -9.12 11.92
CA ASN A 100 -30.48 -9.26 11.77
C ASN A 100 -31.20 -9.09 13.12
N SER A 101 -30.67 -9.67 14.20
CA SER A 101 -31.23 -9.48 15.54
C SER A 101 -31.24 -8.00 15.96
N LEU A 102 -30.22 -7.23 15.59
CA LEU A 102 -30.15 -5.78 15.88
C LEU A 102 -31.12 -4.95 15.05
N LEU A 103 -31.43 -5.38 13.82
CA LEU A 103 -32.51 -4.80 13.02
C LEU A 103 -33.86 -5.07 13.66
N ASP A 104 -34.12 -6.33 14.04
CA ASP A 104 -35.38 -6.78 14.63
C ASP A 104 -35.62 -6.12 16.00
N SER A 105 -34.56 -5.88 16.78
CA SER A 105 -34.63 -5.14 18.05
C SER A 105 -34.70 -3.62 17.87
N HIS A 106 -34.83 -3.12 16.64
CA HIS A 106 -34.83 -1.69 16.27
C HIS A 106 -33.62 -0.88 16.76
N MET A 107 -32.50 -1.55 17.06
CA MET A 107 -31.24 -0.87 17.42
C MET A 107 -30.52 -0.33 16.19
N ILE A 108 -30.73 -0.95 15.04
CA ILE A 108 -30.26 -0.46 13.74
C ILE A 108 -31.48 -0.06 12.89
N PRO A 109 -31.46 1.11 12.22
CA PRO A 109 -32.55 1.51 11.34
C PRO A 109 -32.83 0.47 10.24
N HIS A 110 -34.10 0.10 10.08
CA HIS A 110 -34.55 -0.85 9.06
C HIS A 110 -34.23 -0.43 7.61
N PHE A 111 -33.97 0.85 7.37
CA PHE A 111 -33.47 1.35 6.09
C PHE A 111 -32.25 0.56 5.58
N TYR A 112 -31.39 0.08 6.47
CA TYR A 112 -30.18 -0.67 6.10
C TYR A 112 -30.42 -2.15 5.81
N LYS A 113 -31.64 -2.68 5.97
CA LYS A 113 -31.95 -4.10 5.78
C LYS A 113 -31.53 -4.61 4.39
N SER A 114 -31.85 -3.85 3.35
CA SER A 114 -31.48 -4.17 1.96
C SER A 114 -29.96 -4.29 1.76
N PHE A 115 -29.18 -3.51 2.49
CA PHE A 115 -27.72 -3.60 2.45
C PHE A 115 -27.24 -4.89 3.11
N TYR A 116 -27.73 -5.23 4.30
CA TYR A 116 -27.30 -6.45 5.00
C TYR A 116 -27.72 -7.73 4.27
N ASP A 117 -28.88 -7.74 3.63
CA ASP A 117 -29.32 -8.84 2.77
C ASP A 117 -28.38 -9.06 1.57
N SER A 118 -27.70 -8.00 1.10
CA SER A 118 -26.70 -8.04 0.03
C SER A 118 -25.29 -8.50 0.47
N LEU A 119 -25.09 -8.80 1.77
CA LEU A 119 -23.82 -9.28 2.32
C LEU A 119 -23.67 -10.81 2.29
N LYS A 120 -24.67 -11.52 1.73
CA LYS A 120 -24.60 -12.96 1.44
C LYS A 120 -23.54 -13.28 0.38
#